data_AF-Q8P925-F1
#
_entry.id   AF-Q8P925-F1
#
_cell.length_a   1.000
_cell.length_b   1.000
_cell.length_c   1.000
_cell.angle_alpha   90.00
_cell.angle_beta   90.00
_cell.angle_gamma   90.00
#
_symmetry.space_group_name_H-M   'P 1'
#
loop_
_entity.id
_entity.type
_entity.pdbx_description
1 polymer ?
#
loop_
_entity_poly.entity_id
_entity_poly.type
_entity_poly.pdbx_seq_one_letter_code
_entity_poly.pdbx_strand_id
1 'polypeptide(L)'
;MSTAKEPCCGVARFLLLLEGPWASLIVRELLAGPRRFTELRSALLGISAHTLTHRLRQFETAGLVVRTAYAETPPRVVYALTPRGEELRAVFDAMRVWGESLPPPETLVEPTQAGVALTLREIAGGCPLSKGSDPEQD
;
A
#
# COMPACT_ATOMS: atom_id res chain seq x y z
N MET A 1 3.68 23.82 16.19
CA MET A 1 4.42 22.56 15.99
C MET A 1 3.40 21.44 16.11
N SER A 2 3.01 20.83 14.98
CA SER A 2 1.90 19.88 14.94
C SER A 2 2.37 18.53 15.47
N THR A 3 1.84 18.10 16.62
CA THR A 3 2.07 16.78 17.20
C THR A 3 1.30 15.75 16.39
N ALA A 4 1.87 15.26 15.29
CA ALA A 4 1.32 14.11 14.59
C ALA A 4 1.47 12.88 15.50
N LYS A 5 0.37 12.43 16.09
CA LYS A 5 0.28 11.23 16.92
C LYS A 5 0.74 10.03 16.09
N GLU A 6 1.81 9.36 16.51
CA GLU A 6 2.30 8.16 15.84
C GLU A 6 1.21 7.08 15.83
N PRO A 7 1.06 6.32 14.74
CA PRO A 7 0.06 5.26 14.67
C PRO A 7 0.31 4.22 15.76
N CYS A 8 -0.72 3.95 16.55
CA CYS A 8 -0.67 3.15 17.77
C CYS A 8 -0.38 1.65 17.56
N CYS A 9 -0.47 1.15 16.33
CA CYS A 9 -0.18 -0.25 16.01
C CYS A 9 0.39 -0.42 14.59
N GLY A 10 0.98 -1.60 14.34
CA GLY A 10 1.58 -1.95 13.05
C GLY A 10 0.58 -1.91 11.89
N VAL A 11 -0.67 -2.34 12.12
CA VAL A 11 -1.74 -2.31 11.11
C VAL A 11 -2.06 -0.87 10.70
N ALA A 12 -2.23 0.05 11.65
CA ALA A 12 -2.48 1.45 11.35
C ALA A 12 -1.32 2.09 10.56
N ARG A 13 -0.08 1.74 10.92
CA ARG A 13 1.11 2.21 10.18
C ARG A 13 1.14 1.68 8.74
N PHE A 14 0.81 0.41 8.54
CA PHE A 14 0.70 -0.20 7.22
C PHE A 14 -0.37 0.48 6.35
N LEU A 15 -1.57 0.69 6.91
CA LEU A 15 -2.67 1.34 6.20
C LEU A 15 -2.36 2.79 5.84
N LEU A 16 -1.65 3.53 6.69
CA LEU A 16 -1.18 4.88 6.36
C LEU A 16 -0.11 4.86 5.25
N LEU A 17 0.81 3.89 5.27
CA LEU A 17 1.84 3.77 4.24
C LEU A 17 1.25 3.43 2.87
N LEU A 18 0.26 2.54 2.84
CA LEU A 18 -0.43 2.11 1.62
C LEU A 18 -1.76 2.82 1.38
N GLU A 19 -1.93 4.01 1.95
CA GLU A 19 -3.19 4.75 1.81
C GLU A 19 -3.43 5.20 0.35
N GLY A 20 -4.71 5.22 -0.03
CA GLY A 20 -5.15 5.71 -1.34
C GLY A 20 -5.06 4.68 -2.47
N PRO A 21 -5.64 5.01 -3.64
CA PRO A 21 -5.96 4.03 -4.67
C PRO A 21 -4.74 3.46 -5.42
N TRP A 22 -3.59 4.16 -5.38
CA TRP A 22 -2.43 3.81 -6.18
C TRP A 22 -1.33 3.10 -5.40
N ALA A 23 -1.25 3.30 -4.09
CA ALA A 23 -0.12 2.83 -3.29
C ALA A 23 0.01 1.30 -3.33
N SER A 24 -1.10 0.60 -3.07
CA SER A 24 -1.15 -0.85 -3.14
C SER A 24 -0.92 -1.39 -4.56
N LEU A 25 -1.47 -0.72 -5.58
CA LEU A 25 -1.30 -1.13 -6.97
C LEU A 25 0.15 -1.01 -7.45
N ILE A 26 0.88 0.04 -7.05
CA ILE A 26 2.31 0.17 -7.36
C ILE A 26 3.11 -0.98 -6.73
N VAL A 27 2.85 -1.30 -5.46
CA VAL A 27 3.52 -2.44 -4.79
C VAL A 27 3.19 -3.75 -5.49
N ARG A 28 1.93 -3.98 -5.88
CA ARG A 28 1.51 -5.15 -6.65
C ARG A 28 2.30 -5.30 -7.94
N GLU A 29 2.46 -4.23 -8.71
CA GLU A 29 3.25 -4.29 -9.95
C GLU A 29 4.73 -4.58 -9.70
N LEU A 30 5.29 -4.05 -8.61
CA LEU A 30 6.70 -4.29 -8.25
C LEU A 30 6.93 -5.67 -7.63
N LEU A 31 5.90 -6.29 -7.02
CA LEU A 31 5.93 -7.70 -6.61
C LEU A 31 6.01 -8.65 -7.82
N ALA A 32 5.63 -8.22 -9.03
CA ALA A 32 5.86 -9.00 -10.24
C ALA A 32 7.31 -8.89 -10.75
N GLY A 33 8.11 -7.98 -10.18
CA GLY A 33 9.52 -7.78 -10.49
C GLY A 33 9.88 -6.30 -10.74
N PRO A 34 11.18 -6.01 -10.96
CA PRO A 34 11.66 -4.66 -11.19
C PRO A 34 11.05 -4.03 -12.46
N ARG A 35 10.65 -2.76 -12.39
CA ARG A 35 10.00 -2.02 -13.50
C ARG A 35 10.59 -0.63 -13.71
N ARG A 36 10.58 -0.16 -14.96
CA ARG A 36 10.84 1.25 -15.30
C ARG A 36 9.63 2.12 -14.94
N PHE A 37 9.85 3.43 -14.80
CA PHE A 37 8.76 4.38 -14.53
C PHE A 37 7.64 4.33 -15.58
N THR A 38 8.02 4.25 -16.86
CA THR A 38 7.07 4.20 -17.96
C THR A 38 6.27 2.90 -17.97
N GLU A 39 6.90 1.78 -17.64
CA GLU A 39 6.23 0.48 -17.53
C GLU A 39 5.20 0.49 -16.40
N LEU A 40 5.56 1.02 -15.23
CA LEU A 40 4.62 1.20 -14.11
C LEU A 40 3.44 2.10 -14.50
N ARG A 41 3.73 3.24 -15.14
CA ARG A 41 2.69 4.17 -15.57
C ARG A 41 1.75 3.56 -16.62
N SER A 42 2.29 2.74 -17.53
CA SER A 42 1.50 2.03 -18.53
C SER A 42 0.65 0.91 -17.93
N ALA A 43 1.17 0.17 -16.94
CA ALA A 43 0.41 -0.86 -16.24
C ALA A 43 -0.70 -0.28 -15.36
N LEU A 44 -0.50 0.92 -14.82
CA LEU A 44 -1.44 1.60 -13.92
C LEU A 44 -2.24 2.67 -14.67
N LEU A 45 -3.14 2.23 -15.55
CA LEU A 45 -3.98 3.13 -16.35
C LEU A 45 -4.73 4.15 -15.47
N GLY A 46 -4.51 5.44 -15.74
CA GLY A 46 -5.13 6.55 -15.02
C GLY A 46 -4.26 7.20 -13.94
N ILE A 47 -3.10 6.62 -13.58
CA ILE A 47 -2.19 7.28 -12.64
C ILE A 47 -1.50 8.49 -13.30
N SER A 48 -1.48 9.61 -12.60
CA SER A 48 -0.70 10.77 -13.03
C SER A 48 0.80 10.53 -12.80
N ALA A 49 1.66 11.09 -13.66
CA ALA A 49 3.11 11.01 -13.47
C ALA A 49 3.56 11.64 -12.14
N HIS A 50 2.88 12.72 -11.72
CA HIS A 50 3.14 13.38 -10.44
C HIS A 50 2.84 12.45 -9.26
N THR A 51 1.67 11.81 -9.26
CA THR A 51 1.26 10.85 -8.22
C THR A 51 2.20 9.66 -8.14
N LEU A 52 2.58 9.07 -9.29
CA LEU A 52 3.51 7.95 -9.33
C LEU A 52 4.89 8.33 -8.76
N THR A 53 5.41 9.50 -9.15
CA THR A 53 6.68 10.01 -8.63
C THR A 53 6.63 10.23 -7.13
N HIS A 54 5.54 10.84 -6.63
CA HIS A 54 5.35 11.09 -5.21
C HIS A 54 5.32 9.78 -4.41
N ARG A 55 4.55 8.78 -4.87
CA ARG A 55 4.43 7.48 -4.19
C ARG A 55 5.75 6.70 -4.19
N LEU A 56 6.46 6.65 -5.33
CA LEU A 56 7.77 6.00 -5.39
C LEU A 56 8.78 6.63 -4.42
N ARG A 57 8.80 7.97 -4.32
CA ARG A 57 9.65 8.66 -3.33
C ARG A 57 9.27 8.34 -1.89
N GLN A 58 7.97 8.27 -1.57
CA GLN A 58 7.52 7.87 -0.24
C GLN A 58 7.97 6.43 0.09
N PHE A 59 7.86 5.51 -0.87
CA PHE A 59 8.32 4.13 -0.69
C PHE A 59 9.83 3.99 -0.60
N GLU A 60 10.60 4.79 -1.34
CA GLU A 60 12.05 4.89 -1.18
C GLU A 60 12.41 5.38 0.22
N THR A 61 11.73 6.43 0.71
CA THR A 61 11.97 6.99 2.04
C THR A 61 11.59 6.01 3.15
N ALA A 62 10.54 5.21 2.94
CA ALA A 62 10.11 4.16 3.85
C ALA A 62 10.96 2.88 3.77
N GLY A 63 11.94 2.81 2.86
CA GLY A 63 12.80 1.64 2.66
C GLY A 63 12.08 0.45 2.00
N LEU A 64 10.95 0.68 1.32
CA LEU A 64 10.20 -0.36 0.59
C LEU A 64 10.68 -0.54 -0.84
N VAL A 65 11.11 0.54 -1.49
CA VAL A 65 11.51 0.54 -2.90
C VAL A 65 12.93 1.06 -3.03
N VAL A 66 13.71 0.46 -3.93
CA VAL A 66 15.02 0.95 -4.35
C VAL A 66 14.95 1.42 -5.79
N ARG A 67 15.52 2.61 -6.05
CA ARG A 67 15.68 3.18 -7.39
C ARG A 67 17.13 3.00 -7.85
N THR A 68 17.31 2.26 -8.93
CA THR A 68 18.63 2.01 -9.53
C THR A 68 18.72 2.65 -10.91
N ALA A 69 19.73 3.50 -11.10
CA ALA A 69 20.06 4.07 -12.40
C ALA A 69 21.19 3.24 -13.03
N TYR A 70 20.97 2.79 -14.26
CA TYR A 70 21.94 2.02 -15.03
C TYR A 70 22.56 2.93 -16.10
N ALA A 71 23.88 3.11 -16.02
CA ALA A 71 24.68 3.87 -16.98
C ALA A 71 25.01 3.01 -18.21
N GLU A 72 23.97 2.54 -18.89
CA GLU A 72 24.06 1.82 -20.17
C GLU A 72 23.59 2.73 -21.31
N THR A 73 23.70 2.26 -22.55
CA THR A 73 23.15 2.97 -23.73
C THR A 73 21.96 2.18 -24.29
N PRO A 74 20.72 2.69 -24.22
CA PRO A 74 20.30 3.95 -23.62
C PRO A 74 20.18 3.87 -22.08
N PRO A 75 20.43 4.96 -21.35
CA PRO A 75 20.36 4.95 -19.88
C PRO A 75 18.94 4.63 -19.41
N ARG A 76 18.83 3.81 -18.37
CA ARG A 76 17.54 3.42 -17.79
C ARG A 76 17.51 3.53 -16.28
N VAL A 77 16.32 3.77 -15.74
CA VAL A 77 16.04 3.78 -14.31
C VAL A 77 15.01 2.70 -14.02
N VAL A 78 15.31 1.86 -13.04
CA VAL A 78 14.45 0.76 -12.60
C VAL A 78 14.14 0.91 -11.12
N TYR A 79 12.90 0.62 -10.77
CA TYR A 79 12.40 0.54 -9.40
C TYR A 79 12.18 -0.93 -9.06
N ALA A 80 12.63 -1.35 -7.89
CA ALA A 80 12.43 -2.70 -7.37
C ALA A 80 12.04 -2.63 -5.89
N LEU A 81 11.35 -3.64 -5.39
CA LEU A 81 11.18 -3.77 -3.94
C LEU A 81 12.52 -4.08 -3.29
N THR A 82 12.72 -3.56 -2.09
CA THR A 82 13.80 -4.00 -1.20
C THR A 82 13.46 -5.37 -0.62
N PRO A 83 14.39 -6.06 0.07
CA PRO A 83 14.07 -7.29 0.79
C PRO A 83 12.87 -7.12 1.75
N ARG A 84 12.80 -5.98 2.44
CA ARG A 84 11.66 -5.63 3.30
C ARG A 84 10.37 -5.37 2.50
N GLY A 85 10.48 -4.78 1.31
CA GLY A 85 9.34 -4.60 0.42
C GLY A 85 8.76 -5.93 -0.08
N GLU A 86 9.62 -6.93 -0.34
CA GLU A 86 9.21 -8.27 -0.75
C GLU A 86 8.46 -9.04 0.35
N GLU A 87 8.70 -8.75 1.63
CA GLU A 87 7.91 -9.32 2.75
C GLU A 87 6.42 -9.00 2.64
N LEU A 88 6.05 -7.90 1.95
CA LEU A 88 4.65 -7.55 1.70
C LEU A 88 3.93 -8.56 0.81
N ARG A 89 4.63 -9.44 0.09
CA ARG A 89 4.03 -10.48 -0.75
C ARG A 89 3.00 -11.30 0.00
N ALA A 90 3.33 -11.79 1.20
CA ALA A 90 2.42 -12.60 2.01
C ALA A 90 1.14 -11.84 2.39
N VAL A 91 1.25 -10.53 2.67
CA VAL A 91 0.11 -9.67 2.98
C VAL A 91 -0.79 -9.49 1.75
N PHE A 92 -0.18 -9.24 0.58
CA PHE A 92 -0.92 -9.06 -0.67
C PHE A 92 -1.58 -10.36 -1.15
N ASP A 93 -0.92 -11.51 -0.95
CA ASP A 93 -1.48 -12.81 -1.28
C ASP A 93 -2.67 -13.14 -0.37
N ALA A 94 -2.57 -12.88 0.94
CA ALA A 94 -3.68 -13.06 1.87
C ALA A 94 -4.86 -12.13 1.52
N MET A 95 -4.57 -10.86 1.20
CA MET A 95 -5.58 -9.89 0.77
C MET A 95 -6.26 -10.34 -0.54
N ARG A 96 -5.50 -10.88 -1.50
CA ARG A 96 -6.03 -11.41 -2.76
C ARG A 96 -6.97 -12.59 -2.52
N VAL A 97 -6.53 -13.59 -1.77
CA VAL A 97 -7.34 -14.79 -1.46
C VAL A 97 -8.64 -14.40 -0.76
N TRP A 98 -8.57 -13.51 0.24
CA TRP A 98 -9.76 -13.02 0.91
C TRP A 98 -10.66 -12.20 -0.04
N GLY A 99 -10.08 -11.31 -0.86
CA GLY A 99 -10.81 -10.50 -1.82
C GLY A 99 -11.54 -11.33 -2.89
N GLU A 100 -10.95 -12.43 -3.35
CA GLU A 100 -11.57 -13.39 -4.28
C GLU A 100 -12.77 -14.14 -3.65
N SER A 101 -12.86 -14.19 -2.33
CA SER A 101 -14.02 -14.77 -1.63
C SER A 101 -15.21 -13.80 -1.54
N LEU A 102 -15.00 -12.51 -1.82
CA LEU A 102 -16.09 -11.54 -1.87
C LEU A 102 -16.91 -11.71 -3.15
N PRO A 103 -18.23 -11.46 -3.10
CA PRO A 103 -19.03 -11.52 -4.30
C PRO A 103 -18.64 -10.36 -5.23
N PRO A 104 -18.83 -10.49 -6.57
CA PRO A 104 -18.45 -9.45 -7.52
C PRO A 104 -19.05 -8.09 -7.16
N PRO A 105 -18.35 -6.97 -7.40
CA PRO A 105 -18.78 -5.64 -6.96
C PRO A 105 -20.15 -5.22 -7.52
N GLU A 106 -20.58 -5.79 -8.64
CA GLU A 106 -21.93 -5.66 -9.21
C GLU A 106 -23.07 -6.18 -8.31
N THR A 107 -22.74 -7.02 -7.32
CA THR A 107 -23.67 -7.55 -6.30
C THR A 107 -23.55 -6.84 -4.95
N LEU A 108 -22.55 -5.97 -4.77
CA LEU A 108 -22.34 -5.15 -3.56
C LEU A 108 -23.04 -3.78 -3.65
N VAL A 109 -23.74 -3.49 -4.75
CA VAL A 109 -24.58 -2.30 -4.88
C VAL A 109 -25.89 -2.56 -4.13
N GLU A 110 -25.86 -2.38 -2.81
CA GLU A 110 -27.08 -2.12 -2.04
C GLU A 110 -27.72 -0.83 -2.61
N PRO A 111 -28.98 -0.85 -3.07
CA PRO A 111 -29.68 0.37 -3.42
C PRO A 111 -30.08 1.04 -2.11
N THR A 112 -29.19 1.79 -1.48
CA THR A 112 -29.63 2.64 -0.37
C THR A 112 -28.88 3.95 -0.26
N GLN A 113 -29.69 4.93 0.09
CA GLN A 113 -29.54 6.36 -0.09
C GLN A 113 -28.70 6.98 1.04
N ALA A 114 -28.28 8.22 0.76
CA ALA A 114 -27.81 9.23 1.72
C ALA A 114 -26.45 8.95 2.37
N GLY A 115 -25.53 9.87 2.08
CA GLY A 115 -24.16 9.79 2.54
C GLY A 115 -23.99 9.77 4.05
N VAL A 116 -23.03 8.97 4.48
CA VAL A 116 -22.10 9.37 5.53
C VAL A 116 -20.73 8.94 5.06
N ALA A 117 -19.96 9.89 4.54
CA ALA A 117 -18.54 9.71 4.32
C ALA A 117 -17.86 9.64 5.69
N LEU A 118 -17.71 8.42 6.23
CA LEU A 118 -16.81 8.20 7.36
C LEU A 118 -15.39 8.49 6.85
N THR A 119 -14.90 9.68 7.17
CA THR A 119 -13.53 10.06 6.84
C THR A 119 -12.55 9.24 7.70
N LEU A 120 -11.47 8.76 7.09
CA LEU A 120 -10.36 8.05 7.75
C LEU A 120 -9.69 8.83 8.91
N ARG A 121 -10.11 10.07 9.17
CA ARG A 121 -9.61 10.93 10.25
C ARG A 121 -10.02 10.49 11.65
N GLU A 122 -11.02 9.61 11.81
CA GLU A 122 -11.52 9.23 13.15
C GLU A 122 -10.88 7.94 13.71
N ILE A 123 -10.17 7.14 12.90
CA ILE A 123 -9.54 5.89 13.35
C ILE A 123 -8.33 6.15 14.29
N ALA A 124 -7.79 7.37 14.35
CA ALA A 124 -6.68 7.73 15.23
C ALA A 124 -7.08 8.18 16.65
N GLY A 125 -8.37 8.15 16.99
CA GLY A 125 -8.94 8.71 18.21
C GLY A 125 -9.11 7.76 19.40
N GLY A 126 -8.88 6.47 19.25
CA GLY A 126 -9.01 5.51 20.35
C GLY A 126 -9.03 4.08 19.84
N CYS A 127 -8.01 3.29 20.18
CA CYS A 127 -7.99 1.88 19.84
C CYS A 127 -8.05 1.06 21.13
N PRO A 128 -9.21 0.50 21.49
CA PRO A 128 -9.32 -0.51 22.53
C PRO A 128 -9.11 -1.88 21.87
N LEU A 129 -7.86 -2.22 21.53
CA LEU A 129 -7.48 -3.60 21.21
C LEU A 129 -6.46 -4.08 22.25
N SER A 130 -6.92 -4.22 23.49
CA SER A 130 -6.35 -5.11 24.50
C SER A 130 -7.42 -6.18 24.78
N LYS A 131 -7.18 -7.48 24.92
CA LYS A 131 -5.97 -8.29 25.05
C LYS A 131 -6.18 -9.58 24.25
N GLY A 132 -5.18 -10.04 23.51
CA GLY A 132 -5.02 -11.46 23.20
C GLY A 132 -3.97 -12.00 24.15
N SER A 133 -4.37 -12.89 25.05
CA SER A 133 -3.50 -13.57 26.00
C SER A 133 -2.40 -14.32 25.25
N ASP A 134 -1.13 -14.03 25.55
CA ASP A 134 -0.04 -14.97 25.26
C ASP A 134 -0.22 -16.21 26.15
N PRO A 135 -0.08 -17.43 25.63
CA PRO A 135 0.14 -18.60 26.46
C PRO A 135 1.61 -18.55 26.90
N GLU A 136 1.86 -18.03 28.10
CA GLU A 136 3.15 -18.20 28.75
C GLU A 136 3.26 -19.67 29.19
N GLN A 137 4.26 -20.32 28.60
CA GLN A 137 4.79 -21.62 28.97
C GLN A 137 5.47 -21.51 30.32
N ASP A 138 5.01 -22.27 31.32
CA ASP A 138 5.83 -23.18 32.14
C ASP A 138 4.91 -24.21 32.84
#